data_AF-A0A7S3HVB8-F1
#
_entry.id   AF-A0A7S3HVB8-F1
#
_cell.length_a   1.000
_cell.length_b   1.000
_cell.length_c   1.000
_cell.angle_alpha   90.00
_cell.angle_beta   90.00
_cell.angle_gamma   90.00
#
_symmetry.space_group_name_H-M   'P 1'
#
loop_
_entity.id
_entity.type
_entity.pdbx_description
1 polymer ?
#
loop_
_entity_poly.entity_id
_entity_poly.type
_entity_poly.pdbx_seq_one_letter_code
_entity_poly.pdbx_strand_id
1 'polypeptide(L)'
;MLVLSKKAGSQWQRIGVTEVIMDNLSPTWVKSFDVQYHFERRDHYKVEIYDVDDERNVMNLAGHDFVGSLEFSIHEVVTSRDRILERPIVNTARAEGRSGIIKITGEERSVGSKEEVEMVVRSTFPSQGGFNFFLVHKLVNGKVWKPIYKSEIQSARNGAFEWLSLSLLTSDLASDDVDREVRFDFYNSQKSGRHRHIGQVSLTLAQLREGTREYPLTDKQ
;
A
#
# COMPACT_ATOMS: atom_id res chain seq x y z
N MET A 1 -4.65 8.46 -7.51
CA MET A 1 -5.34 7.14 -7.59
C MET A 1 -4.78 6.33 -8.75
N LEU A 2 -4.80 5.00 -8.70
CA LEU A 2 -4.44 4.12 -9.81
C LEU A 2 -5.61 3.21 -10.20
N VAL A 3 -5.82 3.03 -11.51
CA VAL A 3 -6.76 2.09 -12.12
C VAL A 3 -5.98 0.95 -12.77
N LEU A 4 -6.34 -0.30 -12.48
CA LEU A 4 -5.77 -1.48 -13.14
C LEU A 4 -6.82 -2.09 -14.09
N SER A 5 -6.40 -2.38 -15.31
CA SER A 5 -7.22 -3.04 -16.34
C SER A 5 -6.49 -4.23 -16.96
N LYS A 6 -7.22 -5.26 -17.39
CA LYS A 6 -6.73 -6.41 -18.16
C LYS A 6 -7.18 -6.31 -19.61
N LYS A 7 -6.32 -6.72 -20.55
CA LYS A 7 -6.66 -6.77 -21.97
C LYS A 7 -7.58 -7.96 -22.26
N ALA A 8 -8.72 -7.69 -22.89
CA ALA A 8 -9.69 -8.67 -23.38
C ALA A 8 -9.98 -8.37 -24.86
N GLY A 9 -9.29 -9.09 -25.76
CA GLY A 9 -9.32 -8.79 -27.20
C GLY A 9 -8.74 -7.40 -27.49
N SER A 10 -9.54 -6.52 -28.08
CA SER A 10 -9.18 -5.12 -28.35
C SER A 10 -9.55 -4.15 -27.23
N GLN A 11 -10.19 -4.63 -26.16
CA GLN A 11 -10.72 -3.79 -25.08
C GLN A 11 -9.91 -3.94 -23.79
N TRP A 12 -9.93 -2.90 -22.97
CA TRP A 12 -9.39 -2.92 -21.61
C TRP A 12 -10.54 -3.07 -20.61
N GLN A 13 -10.54 -4.16 -19.86
CA GLN A 13 -11.52 -4.42 -18.82
C GLN A 13 -10.94 -4.04 -17.46
N ARG A 14 -11.58 -3.10 -16.76
CA ARG A 14 -11.16 -2.67 -15.43
C ARG A 14 -11.24 -3.83 -14.43
N ILE A 15 -10.13 -4.09 -13.73
CA ILE A 15 -10.04 -5.03 -12.60
C ILE A 15 -10.42 -4.30 -11.32
N GLY A 16 -9.91 -3.09 -11.12
CA GLY A 16 -10.22 -2.29 -9.95
C GLY A 16 -9.44 -1.00 -9.88
N VAL A 17 -9.63 -0.28 -8.77
CA VAL A 17 -8.95 0.98 -8.47
C VAL A 17 -8.35 0.94 -7.06
N THR A 18 -7.22 1.59 -6.87
CA THR A 18 -6.62 1.81 -5.54
C THR A 18 -7.37 2.91 -4.78
N GLU A 19 -7.03 3.10 -3.51
CA GLU A 19 -7.39 4.28 -2.76
C GLU A 19 -6.74 5.55 -3.34
N VAL A 20 -7.33 6.70 -2.99
CA VAL A 20 -6.76 8.02 -3.24
C VAL A 20 -5.76 8.33 -2.12
N ILE A 21 -4.57 8.79 -2.48
CA ILE A 21 -3.58 9.28 -1.54
C ILE A 21 -3.45 10.78 -1.78
N MET A 22 -3.94 11.56 -0.82
CA MET A 22 -3.99 13.02 -0.92
C MET A 22 -2.60 13.64 -0.81
N ASP A 23 -2.36 14.67 -1.62
CA ASP A 23 -1.18 15.55 -1.56
C ASP A 23 0.18 14.81 -1.53
N ASN A 24 0.32 13.75 -2.31
CA ASN A 24 1.54 12.95 -2.34
C ASN A 24 2.05 12.72 -3.78
N LEU A 25 3.23 13.25 -4.08
CA LEU A 25 3.92 13.09 -5.37
C LEU A 25 4.60 11.72 -5.56
N SER A 26 4.76 10.95 -4.47
CA SER A 26 5.36 9.61 -4.45
C SER A 26 4.44 8.62 -3.71
N PRO A 27 3.19 8.43 -4.17
CA PRO A 27 2.21 7.62 -3.47
C PRO A 27 2.62 6.14 -3.43
N THR A 28 2.40 5.48 -2.30
CA THR A 28 2.50 4.02 -2.16
C THR A 28 1.16 3.50 -1.66
N TRP A 29 0.49 2.69 -2.48
CA TRP A 29 -0.85 2.18 -2.17
C TRP A 29 -0.82 0.91 -1.31
N VAL A 30 -1.79 0.83 -0.41
CA VAL A 30 -2.12 -0.36 0.37
C VAL A 30 -2.78 -1.41 -0.51
N LYS A 31 -3.71 -0.99 -1.37
CA LYS A 31 -4.50 -1.94 -2.16
C LYS A 31 -3.62 -2.75 -3.12
N SER A 32 -3.84 -4.05 -3.11
CA SER A 32 -3.24 -5.01 -4.04
C SER A 32 -4.32 -5.62 -4.94
N PHE A 33 -3.89 -6.16 -6.09
CA PHE A 33 -4.79 -6.82 -7.03
C PHE A 33 -4.35 -8.27 -7.21
N ASP A 34 -5.25 -9.21 -6.92
CA ASP A 34 -5.02 -10.61 -7.23
C ASP A 34 -5.26 -10.83 -8.73
N VAL A 35 -4.31 -11.50 -9.37
CA VAL A 35 -4.41 -11.88 -10.78
C VAL A 35 -3.97 -13.32 -10.95
N GLN A 36 -4.66 -14.05 -11.84
CA GLN A 36 -4.25 -15.41 -12.18
C GLN A 36 -3.05 -15.37 -13.12
N TYR A 37 -2.00 -16.11 -12.77
CA TYR A 37 -0.83 -16.28 -13.60
C TYR A 37 -0.92 -17.58 -14.41
N HIS A 38 -0.96 -17.45 -15.73
CA HIS A 38 -0.93 -18.56 -16.68
C HIS A 38 0.40 -18.51 -17.42
N PHE A 39 1.32 -19.43 -17.13
CA PHE A 39 2.66 -19.38 -17.72
C PHE A 39 2.64 -19.47 -19.25
N GLU A 40 1.64 -20.18 -19.79
CA GLU A 40 1.42 -20.43 -21.22
C GLU A 40 0.71 -19.29 -21.96
N ARG A 41 0.17 -18.29 -21.25
CA ARG A 41 -0.57 -17.15 -21.85
C ARG A 41 0.06 -15.83 -21.48
N ARG A 42 0.25 -14.94 -22.47
CA ARG A 42 0.69 -13.56 -22.20
C ARG A 42 -0.49 -12.66 -21.89
N ASP A 43 -0.89 -12.65 -20.63
CA ASP A 43 -1.88 -11.69 -20.12
C ASP A 43 -1.26 -10.28 -20.02
N HIS A 44 -1.93 -9.31 -20.64
CA HIS A 44 -1.52 -7.90 -20.64
C HIS A 44 -2.42 -7.08 -19.73
N TYR A 45 -1.80 -6.13 -19.04
CA TYR A 45 -2.40 -5.24 -18.08
C TYR A 45 -2.03 -3.80 -18.43
N LYS A 46 -2.89 -2.88 -18.02
CA LYS A 46 -2.66 -1.45 -18.12
C LYS A 46 -2.94 -0.81 -16.77
N VAL A 47 -1.98 -0.03 -16.29
CA VAL A 47 -2.20 0.89 -15.17
C VAL A 47 -2.42 2.29 -15.71
N GLU A 48 -3.39 3.00 -15.15
CA GLU A 48 -3.69 4.40 -15.44
C GLU A 48 -3.72 5.16 -14.11
N ILE A 49 -2.95 6.25 -14.03
CA ILE A 49 -2.80 7.05 -12.80
C ILE A 49 -3.48 8.38 -13.01
N TYR A 50 -4.26 8.78 -12.01
CA TYR A 50 -5.03 10.01 -11.99
C TYR A 50 -4.70 10.82 -10.73
N ASP A 51 -4.52 12.11 -10.91
CA ASP A 51 -4.61 13.10 -9.85
C ASP A 51 -6.10 13.40 -9.63
N VAL A 52 -6.56 13.29 -8.40
CA VAL A 52 -8.01 13.23 -8.11
C VAL A 52 -8.46 14.58 -7.57
N ASP A 53 -9.29 15.27 -8.35
CA ASP A 53 -9.80 16.59 -8.02
C ASP A 53 -11.13 16.54 -7.26
N ASP A 54 -11.94 15.50 -7.50
CA ASP A 54 -13.22 15.28 -6.83
C ASP A 54 -13.29 13.91 -6.13
N GLU A 55 -12.95 13.89 -4.85
CA GLU A 55 -13.04 12.70 -4.00
C GLU A 55 -14.45 12.13 -3.88
N ARG A 56 -15.50 12.92 -4.14
CA ARG A 56 -16.89 12.44 -4.08
C ARG A 56 -17.27 11.63 -5.32
N ASN A 57 -16.51 11.79 -6.41
CA ASN A 57 -16.77 11.11 -7.67
C ASN A 57 -15.49 10.54 -8.31
N VAL A 58 -14.73 9.77 -7.52
CA VAL A 58 -13.48 9.12 -7.95
C VAL A 58 -13.60 8.28 -9.23
N MET A 59 -14.78 7.77 -9.56
CA MET A 59 -15.00 6.95 -10.75
C MET A 59 -15.29 7.76 -12.02
N ASN A 60 -15.56 9.06 -11.91
CA ASN A 60 -15.65 9.95 -13.05
C ASN A 60 -14.24 10.32 -13.54
N LEU A 61 -13.56 9.36 -14.19
CA LEU A 61 -12.17 9.52 -14.63
C LEU A 61 -11.95 10.70 -15.57
N ALA A 62 -12.98 11.13 -16.31
CA ALA A 62 -12.90 12.30 -17.20
C ALA A 62 -12.85 13.64 -16.44
N GLY A 63 -13.24 13.65 -15.17
CA GLY A 63 -13.19 14.83 -14.31
C GLY A 63 -11.90 14.94 -13.47
N HIS A 64 -10.95 14.03 -13.68
CA HIS A 64 -9.69 13.94 -12.93
C HIS A 64 -8.50 14.11 -13.89
N ASP A 65 -7.42 14.68 -13.41
CA ASP A 65 -6.22 14.91 -14.20
C ASP A 65 -5.44 13.62 -14.48
N PHE A 66 -5.35 13.24 -15.75
CA PHE A 66 -4.57 12.08 -16.16
C PHE A 66 -3.07 12.35 -15.99
N VAL A 67 -2.40 11.52 -15.18
CA VAL A 67 -0.96 11.64 -14.90
C VAL A 67 -0.16 10.85 -15.93
N GLY A 68 -0.56 9.61 -16.19
CA GLY A 68 0.09 8.73 -17.16
C GLY A 68 -0.36 7.28 -17.05
N SER A 69 0.10 6.45 -17.99
CA SER A 69 -0.20 5.02 -18.05
C SER A 69 1.01 4.16 -18.36
N LEU A 70 0.92 2.88 -18.03
CA LEU A 70 1.88 1.86 -18.43
C LEU A 70 1.13 0.59 -18.82
N GLU A 71 1.41 0.09 -20.02
CA GLU A 71 1.03 -1.26 -20.43
C GLU A 71 2.19 -2.23 -20.14
N PHE A 72 1.86 -3.39 -19.57
CA PHE A 72 2.83 -4.42 -19.23
C PHE A 72 2.17 -5.80 -19.25
N SER A 73 2.97 -6.85 -19.40
CA SER A 73 2.55 -8.23 -19.20
C SER A 73 2.86 -8.67 -17.77
N ILE A 74 2.04 -9.58 -17.21
CA ILE A 74 2.33 -10.12 -15.88
C ILE A 74 3.69 -10.85 -15.84
N HIS A 75 4.11 -11.46 -16.95
CA HIS A 75 5.42 -12.08 -17.11
C HIS A 75 6.56 -11.11 -16.88
N GLU A 76 6.46 -9.85 -17.33
CA GLU A 76 7.49 -8.83 -17.06
C GLU A 76 7.67 -8.61 -15.56
N VAL A 77 6.59 -8.60 -14.77
CA VAL A 77 6.70 -8.45 -13.30
C VAL A 77 7.32 -9.69 -12.67
N VAL A 78 6.81 -10.88 -13.04
CA VAL A 78 7.24 -12.16 -12.44
C VAL A 78 8.70 -12.48 -12.74
N THR A 79 9.19 -12.11 -13.93
CA THR A 79 10.57 -12.39 -14.37
C THR A 79 11.55 -11.27 -14.08
N SER A 80 11.07 -10.09 -13.65
CA SER A 80 11.94 -9.00 -13.22
C SER A 80 12.73 -9.38 -11.98
N ARG A 81 13.93 -8.80 -11.84
CA ARG A 81 14.75 -8.95 -10.64
C ARG A 81 13.92 -8.57 -9.40
N ASP A 82 13.97 -9.42 -8.38
CA ASP A 82 13.21 -9.26 -7.13
C ASP A 82 11.69 -9.13 -7.33
N ARG A 83 11.18 -9.55 -8.50
CA ARG A 83 9.78 -9.39 -8.95
C ARG A 83 9.29 -7.95 -8.92
N ILE A 84 10.16 -7.01 -9.25
CA ILE A 84 9.88 -5.57 -9.27
C ILE A 84 10.04 -5.05 -10.69
N LEU A 85 8.93 -4.62 -11.29
CA LEU A 85 8.92 -3.89 -12.55
C LEU A 85 8.89 -2.39 -12.29
N GLU A 86 9.94 -1.68 -12.70
CA GLU A 86 10.02 -0.23 -12.57
C GLU A 86 10.16 0.41 -13.96
N ARG A 87 9.19 1.23 -14.36
CA ARG A 87 9.12 1.81 -15.71
C ARG A 87 8.52 3.22 -15.69
N PRO A 88 8.91 4.09 -16.63
CA PRO A 88 8.26 5.38 -16.80
C PRO A 88 6.81 5.18 -17.21
N ILE A 89 5.92 6.04 -16.70
CA ILE A 89 4.55 6.13 -17.20
C ILE A 89 4.49 7.14 -18.34
N VAL A 90 3.54 6.95 -19.25
CA VAL A 90 3.41 7.74 -20.47
C VAL A 90 2.11 8.54 -20.43
N ASN A 91 2.23 9.83 -20.70
CA ASN A 91 1.11 10.71 -21.02
C ASN A 91 1.49 11.53 -22.25
N THR A 92 0.81 11.28 -23.38
CA THR A 92 1.11 11.92 -24.67
C THR A 92 0.78 13.40 -24.69
N ALA A 93 -0.01 13.90 -23.74
CA ALA A 93 -0.28 15.33 -23.56
C ALA A 93 0.85 16.06 -22.81
N ARG A 94 1.79 15.33 -22.19
CA ARG A 94 2.93 15.88 -21.45
C ARG A 94 4.22 15.66 -22.25
N ALA A 95 5.20 16.54 -22.05
CA ALA A 95 6.51 16.36 -22.65
C ALA A 95 7.15 15.04 -22.16
N GLU A 96 7.96 14.42 -23.02
CA GLU A 96 8.66 13.17 -22.70
C GLU A 96 9.47 13.31 -21.40
N GLY A 97 9.43 12.27 -20.56
CA GLY A 97 10.11 12.25 -19.26
C GLY A 97 9.43 13.03 -18.13
N ARG A 98 8.29 13.70 -18.36
CA ARG A 98 7.58 14.50 -17.33
C ARG A 98 6.52 13.74 -16.53
N SER A 99 6.21 12.51 -16.89
CA SER A 99 5.04 11.79 -16.35
C SER A 99 5.37 10.95 -15.11
N GLY A 100 6.64 10.80 -14.73
CA GLY A 100 7.07 10.05 -13.54
C GLY A 100 7.33 8.57 -13.81
N ILE A 101 7.56 7.80 -12.74
CA ILE A 101 7.91 6.38 -12.77
C ILE A 101 6.89 5.62 -11.91
N ILE A 102 6.48 4.43 -12.37
CA ILE A 102 5.74 3.48 -11.54
C ILE A 102 6.61 2.27 -11.23
N LYS A 103 6.51 1.81 -9.98
CA LYS A 103 7.09 0.57 -9.48
C LYS A 103 5.98 -0.41 -9.12
N ILE A 104 5.96 -1.57 -9.78
CA ILE A 104 4.99 -2.65 -9.60
C ILE A 104 5.73 -3.84 -8.97
N THR A 105 5.28 -4.29 -7.81
CA THR A 105 5.87 -5.46 -7.12
C THR A 105 4.93 -6.66 -7.25
N GLY A 106 5.46 -7.77 -7.75
CA GLY A 106 4.79 -9.06 -7.77
C GLY A 106 5.14 -9.89 -6.55
N GLU A 107 4.12 -10.55 -6.00
CA GLU A 107 4.26 -11.57 -4.98
C GLU A 107 3.35 -12.74 -5.34
N GLU A 108 3.79 -13.95 -5.04
CA GLU A 108 2.93 -15.12 -5.17
C GLU A 108 2.04 -15.19 -3.94
N ARG A 109 0.73 -15.24 -4.15
CA ARG A 109 -0.21 -15.47 -3.07
C ARG A 109 -0.37 -16.97 -2.88
N SER A 110 0.17 -17.50 -1.79
CA SER A 110 -0.17 -18.85 -1.35
C SER A 110 -1.66 -18.89 -1.01
N VAL A 111 -2.31 -20.04 -1.23
CA VAL A 111 -3.63 -20.32 -0.65
C VAL A 111 -3.41 -20.59 0.84
N GLY A 112 -3.01 -19.54 1.56
CA GLY A 112 -2.62 -19.59 2.95
C GLY A 112 -3.82 -19.76 3.88
N SER A 113 -3.53 -19.76 5.17
CA SER A 113 -4.55 -19.79 6.22
C SER A 113 -5.54 -18.63 6.06
N LYS A 114 -6.83 -18.92 6.30
CA LYS A 114 -7.88 -17.91 6.50
C LYS A 114 -7.89 -17.36 7.93
N GLU A 115 -6.88 -17.71 8.72
CA GLU A 115 -6.71 -17.20 10.07
C GLU A 115 -6.38 -15.71 10.03
N GLU A 116 -7.14 -14.96 10.82
CA GLU A 116 -7.01 -13.53 11.00
C GLU A 116 -6.41 -13.21 12.36
N VAL A 117 -5.60 -12.15 12.42
CA VAL A 117 -5.17 -11.52 13.66
C VAL A 117 -6.01 -10.27 13.86
N GLU A 118 -6.80 -10.27 14.93
CA GLU A 118 -7.49 -9.08 15.42
C GLU A 118 -6.62 -8.37 16.45
N MET A 119 -6.42 -7.06 16.28
CA MET A 119 -5.61 -6.27 17.21
C MET A 119 -6.13 -4.84 17.37
N VAL A 120 -5.92 -4.30 18.57
CA VAL A 120 -6.15 -2.88 18.87
C VAL A 120 -4.79 -2.24 19.19
N VAL A 121 -4.44 -1.21 18.43
CA VAL A 121 -3.19 -0.47 18.62
C VAL A 121 -3.45 0.73 19.52
N ARG A 122 -2.61 0.89 20.54
CA ARG A 122 -2.62 2.04 21.45
C ARG A 122 -1.21 2.60 21.58
N SER A 123 -1.09 3.91 21.75
CA SER A 123 0.20 4.57 21.93
C SER A 123 0.09 5.81 22.80
N THR A 124 1.16 6.10 23.55
CA THR A 124 1.41 7.39 24.18
C THR A 124 2.65 7.99 23.53
N PHE A 125 2.51 9.20 22.99
CA PHE A 125 3.64 9.94 22.42
C PHE A 125 3.94 11.16 23.29
N PRO A 126 5.21 11.64 23.33
CA PRO A 126 5.56 12.85 24.07
C PRO A 126 4.76 14.08 23.63
N SER A 127 4.44 14.17 22.33
CA SER A 127 3.53 15.19 21.80
C SER A 127 2.14 14.59 21.63
N GLN A 128 1.18 15.14 22.37
CA GLN A 128 -0.24 14.75 22.31
C GLN A 128 -1.04 15.67 21.37
N GLY A 129 -0.40 16.66 20.75
CA GLY A 129 -1.02 17.60 19.82
C GLY A 129 -1.10 17.05 18.40
N GLY A 130 -2.17 17.40 17.68
CA GLY A 130 -2.38 17.03 16.28
C GLY A 130 -3.10 15.70 16.11
N PHE A 131 -2.92 15.10 14.93
CA PHE A 131 -3.57 13.86 14.55
C PHE A 131 -2.53 12.86 14.08
N ASN A 132 -2.62 11.62 14.54
CA ASN A 132 -1.69 10.55 14.20
C ASN A 132 -2.40 9.39 13.52
N PHE A 133 -1.66 8.65 12.73
CA PHE A 133 -2.08 7.39 12.12
C PHE A 133 -0.87 6.45 12.06
N PHE A 134 -1.11 5.17 11.77
CA PHE A 134 -0.06 4.22 11.50
C PHE A 134 -0.29 3.45 10.20
N LEU A 135 0.79 2.92 9.67
CA LEU A 135 0.80 1.98 8.56
C LEU A 135 1.34 0.64 9.06
N VAL A 136 0.70 -0.45 8.65
CA VAL A 136 1.26 -1.80 8.80
C VAL A 136 1.91 -2.17 7.47
N HIS A 137 3.16 -2.59 7.53
CA HIS A 137 3.94 -3.02 6.38
C HIS A 137 4.29 -4.50 6.50
N LYS A 138 4.25 -5.19 5.36
CA LYS A 138 4.86 -6.50 5.19
C LYS A 138 6.14 -6.38 4.39
N LEU A 139 7.10 -7.27 4.67
CA LEU A 139 8.30 -7.40 3.87
C LEU A 139 8.04 -8.31 2.65
N VAL A 140 7.98 -7.71 1.47
CA VAL A 140 7.79 -8.41 0.19
C VAL A 140 9.14 -8.73 -0.43
N ASN A 141 9.30 -9.97 -0.88
CA ASN A 141 10.51 -10.48 -1.54
C ASN A 141 11.80 -10.25 -0.72
N GLY A 142 11.68 -10.16 0.61
CA GLY A 142 12.79 -9.90 1.54
C GLY A 142 13.42 -8.51 1.44
N LYS A 143 12.84 -7.58 0.65
CA LYS A 143 13.50 -6.31 0.30
C LYS A 143 12.61 -5.08 0.37
N VAL A 144 11.31 -5.23 0.10
CA VAL A 144 10.40 -4.08 -0.04
C VAL A 144 9.38 -4.10 1.08
N TRP A 145 9.42 -3.08 1.94
CA TRP A 145 8.36 -2.83 2.89
C TRP A 145 7.15 -2.24 2.16
N LYS A 146 6.10 -3.04 2.02
CA LYS A 146 4.85 -2.66 1.35
C LYS A 146 3.78 -2.41 2.39
N PRO A 147 3.12 -1.25 2.40
CA PRO A 147 1.99 -1.02 3.29
C PRO A 147 0.85 -1.94 2.90
N ILE A 148 0.23 -2.57 3.88
CA ILE A 148 -0.92 -3.47 3.73
C ILE A 148 -2.12 -3.03 4.55
N TYR A 149 -1.94 -2.05 5.43
CA TYR A 149 -3.00 -1.41 6.17
C TYR A 149 -2.62 0.03 6.49
N LYS A 150 -3.62 0.89 6.54
CA LYS A 150 -3.54 2.26 7.04
C LYS A 150 -4.68 2.48 8.03
N SER A 151 -4.34 2.94 9.23
CA SER A 151 -5.35 3.29 10.24
C SER A 151 -6.08 4.58 9.87
N GLU A 152 -7.16 4.86 10.59
CA GLU A 152 -7.74 6.19 10.62
C GLU A 152 -6.76 7.21 11.23
N ILE A 153 -6.99 8.48 10.89
CA ILE A 153 -6.29 9.63 11.46
C ILE A 153 -7.01 10.04 12.74
N GLN A 154 -6.33 9.94 13.88
CA GLN A 154 -6.92 10.08 15.21
C GLN A 154 -6.15 11.08 16.06
N SER A 155 -6.86 11.91 16.84
CA SER A 155 -6.26 12.76 17.88
C SER A 155 -6.15 12.01 19.21
N ALA A 156 -5.25 12.45 20.09
CA ALA A 156 -5.17 11.89 21.44
C ALA A 156 -6.49 12.09 22.22
N ARG A 157 -6.84 11.12 23.06
CA ARG A 157 -7.90 11.18 24.07
C ARG A 157 -7.29 10.77 25.41
N ASN A 158 -7.47 11.58 26.45
CA ASN A 158 -6.91 11.35 27.78
C ASN A 158 -5.38 11.06 27.77
N GLY A 159 -4.65 11.72 26.85
CA GLY A 159 -3.20 11.59 26.72
C GLY A 159 -2.70 10.39 25.92
N ALA A 160 -3.59 9.57 25.36
CA ALA A 160 -3.25 8.40 24.55
C ALA A 160 -3.94 8.43 23.18
N PHE A 161 -3.33 7.79 22.20
CA PHE A 161 -3.93 7.48 20.92
C PHE A 161 -4.42 6.04 20.96
N GLU A 162 -5.66 5.82 20.56
CA GLU A 162 -6.28 4.51 20.41
C GLU A 162 -6.98 4.49 19.06
N TRP A 163 -6.61 3.53 18.23
CA TRP A 163 -7.21 3.36 16.92
C TRP A 163 -8.25 2.24 16.93
N LEU A 164 -9.10 2.22 15.90
CA LEU A 164 -10.08 1.16 15.69
C LEU A 164 -9.40 -0.21 15.60
N SER A 165 -10.13 -1.25 16.06
CA SER A 165 -9.68 -2.63 15.89
C SER A 165 -9.51 -2.93 14.40
N LEU A 166 -8.42 -3.60 14.05
CA LEU A 166 -8.18 -4.13 12.72
C LEU A 166 -8.13 -5.65 12.74
N SER A 167 -8.59 -6.25 11.65
CA SER A 167 -8.43 -7.67 11.36
C SER A 167 -7.62 -7.83 10.08
N LEU A 168 -6.51 -8.59 10.14
CA LEU A 168 -5.66 -8.87 8.99
C LEU A 168 -5.37 -10.37 8.89
N LEU A 169 -5.36 -10.89 7.67
CA LEU A 169 -4.95 -12.28 7.45
C LEU A 169 -3.49 -12.46 7.85
N THR A 170 -3.22 -13.55 8.57
CA THR A 170 -1.85 -13.99 8.91
C THR A 170 -0.98 -14.16 7.67
N SER A 171 -1.57 -14.64 6.57
CA SER A 171 -0.91 -14.77 5.27
C SER A 171 -0.55 -13.42 4.64
N ASP A 172 -1.36 -12.39 4.84
CA ASP A 172 -1.04 -11.04 4.38
C ASP A 172 0.07 -10.41 5.22
N LEU A 173 0.17 -10.73 6.51
CA LEU A 173 1.24 -10.22 7.38
C LEU A 173 2.60 -10.88 7.10
N ALA A 174 2.62 -12.21 6.95
CA ALA A 174 3.86 -12.98 7.06
C ALA A 174 4.07 -14.06 5.98
N SER A 175 3.14 -14.22 5.03
CA SER A 175 3.23 -15.17 3.90
C SER A 175 3.76 -16.55 4.29
N ASP A 176 3.15 -17.15 5.32
CA ASP A 176 3.43 -18.47 5.91
C ASP A 176 4.65 -18.58 6.84
N ASP A 177 5.41 -17.49 7.02
CA ASP A 177 6.58 -17.44 7.91
C ASP A 177 6.26 -16.69 9.20
N VAL A 178 6.03 -17.42 10.30
CA VAL A 178 5.62 -16.83 11.59
C VAL A 178 6.69 -15.93 12.23
N ASP A 179 7.95 -16.10 11.84
CA ASP A 179 9.08 -15.32 12.35
C ASP A 179 9.37 -14.09 11.49
N ARG A 180 8.64 -13.93 10.37
CA ARG A 180 8.77 -12.75 9.53
C ARG A 180 8.30 -11.50 10.26
N GLU A 181 9.12 -10.46 10.16
CA GLU A 181 8.80 -9.15 10.72
C GLU A 181 7.65 -8.47 9.95
N VAL A 182 6.73 -7.93 10.74
CA VAL A 182 5.67 -7.00 10.39
C VAL A 182 6.03 -5.67 11.00
N ARG A 183 6.01 -4.60 10.21
CA ARG A 183 6.47 -3.29 10.66
C ARG A 183 5.32 -2.29 10.78
N PHE A 184 5.25 -1.62 11.92
CA PHE A 184 4.28 -0.57 12.20
C PHE A 184 5.00 0.77 12.20
N ASP A 185 4.66 1.64 11.25
CA ASP A 185 5.23 2.98 11.15
C ASP A 185 4.19 4.01 11.59
N PHE A 186 4.55 4.86 12.55
CA PHE A 186 3.65 5.87 13.11
C PHE A 186 3.97 7.24 12.55
N TYR A 187 2.92 8.00 12.23
CA TYR A 187 3.03 9.31 11.61
C TYR A 187 2.14 10.34 12.28
N ASN A 188 2.63 11.57 12.31
CA ASN A 188 1.83 12.75 12.56
C ASN A 188 1.31 13.29 11.22
N SER A 189 -0.02 13.36 11.09
CA SER A 189 -0.71 13.80 9.89
C SER A 189 -0.48 15.29 9.64
N GLN A 190 -0.33 15.63 8.37
CA GLN A 190 -0.01 16.96 7.87
C GLN A 190 -0.92 17.23 6.67
N LYS A 191 -1.51 18.43 6.62
CA LYS A 191 -2.40 18.82 5.52
C LYS A 191 -1.70 18.86 4.16
N SER A 192 -0.38 18.97 4.13
CA SER A 192 0.42 18.98 2.90
C SER A 192 0.67 17.58 2.32
N GLY A 193 0.12 16.52 2.90
CA GLY A 193 0.39 15.11 2.55
C GLY A 193 1.78 14.61 2.98
N ARG A 194 2.74 15.51 3.23
CA ARG A 194 4.06 15.18 3.78
C ARG A 194 4.00 14.95 5.29
N HIS A 195 3.44 13.80 5.67
CA HIS A 195 3.31 13.37 7.05
C HIS A 195 4.68 13.21 7.74
N ARG A 196 4.77 13.57 9.02
CA ARG A 196 6.01 13.49 9.79
C ARG A 196 6.12 12.13 10.46
N HIS A 197 7.17 11.38 10.16
CA HIS A 197 7.45 10.11 10.83
C HIS A 197 7.72 10.33 12.32
N ILE A 198 7.07 9.54 13.17
CA ILE A 198 7.24 9.59 14.63
C ILE A 198 8.23 8.50 15.08
N GLY A 199 8.15 7.33 14.47
CA GLY A 199 8.94 6.15 14.80
C GLY A 199 8.24 4.87 14.37
N GLN A 200 8.94 3.76 14.50
CA GLN A 200 8.48 2.45 14.05
C GLN A 200 8.69 1.35 15.09
N VAL A 201 7.95 0.25 14.95
CA VAL A 201 8.20 -1.01 15.66
C VAL A 201 8.08 -2.19 14.69
N SER A 202 9.02 -3.13 14.76
CA SER A 202 8.93 -4.41 14.05
C SER A 202 8.54 -5.50 15.04
N LEU A 203 7.55 -6.31 14.67
CA LEU A 203 7.02 -7.42 15.46
C LEU A 203 6.87 -8.65 14.58
N THR A 204 6.99 -9.86 15.14
CA THR A 204 6.65 -11.11 14.44
C THR A 204 5.21 -11.51 14.69
N LEU A 205 4.67 -12.44 13.90
CA LEU A 205 3.34 -13.02 14.19
C LEU A 205 3.30 -13.71 15.56
N ALA A 206 4.40 -14.34 15.98
CA ALA A 206 4.50 -14.93 17.31
C ALA A 206 4.31 -13.86 18.40
N GLN A 207 4.98 -12.71 18.28
CA GLN A 207 4.86 -11.61 19.24
C GLN A 207 3.47 -10.96 19.24
N LEU A 208 2.81 -10.87 18.08
CA LEU A 208 1.43 -10.38 17.99
C LEU A 208 0.43 -11.33 18.68
N ARG A 209 0.72 -12.64 18.72
CA ARG A 209 -0.11 -13.66 19.38
C ARG A 209 0.09 -13.74 20.90
N GLU A 210 1.17 -13.20 21.43
CA GLU A 210 1.49 -13.20 22.87
C GLU A 210 0.59 -12.28 23.71
N GLY A 211 -0.37 -11.58 23.08
CA GLY A 211 -1.35 -10.73 23.74
C GLY A 211 -0.90 -9.28 23.87
N THR A 212 -1.47 -8.56 24.84
CA THR A 212 -1.16 -7.13 25.03
C THR A 212 0.26 -6.94 25.56
N ARG A 213 1.09 -6.23 24.80
CA ARG A 213 2.43 -5.81 25.19
C ARG A 213 2.74 -4.39 24.74
N GLU A 214 3.64 -3.75 25.47
CA GLU A 214 4.18 -2.44 25.13
C GLU A 214 5.55 -2.60 24.48
N TYR A 215 5.77 -1.86 23.39
CA TYR A 215 7.03 -1.87 22.66
C TYR A 215 7.54 -0.44 22.49
N PRO A 216 8.81 -0.16 22.81
CA PRO A 216 9.38 1.14 22.55
C PRO A 216 9.52 1.35 21.04
N LEU A 217 9.16 2.55 20.56
CA LEU A 217 9.46 2.91 19.18
C LEU A 217 10.97 3.01 18.96
N THR A 218 11.38 2.63 17.77
CA THR A 218 12.70 2.84 17.18
C THR A 218 12.61 3.89 16.07
N ASP A 219 13.76 4.31 15.53
CA ASP A 219 13.84 5.28 14.42
C ASP A 219 13.03 6.57 14.63
N LYS A 220 13.18 7.14 15.83
CA LYS A 220 12.47 8.37 16.25
C LYS A 220 13.10 9.59 15.58
N GLN A 221 12.27 10.51 15.10
CA GLN A 221 12.67 11.85 14.67
C GLN A 221 12.56 12.87 15.80
#